data_AF-A0A534RZ23-F1
#
_entry.id   AF-A0A534RZ23-F1
#
_cell.length_a   1.000
_cell.length_b   1.000
_cell.length_c   1.000
_cell.angle_alpha   90.00
_cell.angle_beta   90.00
_cell.angle_gamma   90.00
#
_symmetry.space_group_name_H-M   'P 1'
#
loop_
_entity.id
_entity.type
_entity.pdbx_description
1 polymer ?
#
loop_
_entity_poly.entity_id
_entity_poly.type
_entity_poly.pdbx_seq_one_letter_code
_entity_poly.pdbx_strand_id
1 'polypeptide(L)'
;MQHLNQTQAELSLALVTDPEIHDLNRRYRGKDRPTDVLSFPLADALQPSLLGEVVISVETAARQAQRRGHSLPEELQTLLIHGVLHLLGYDHEVSRSEAIRMHRKEREVRAVLARVNEVKIDSG
;
A
#
# COMPACT_ATOMS: atom_id res chain seq x y z
N MET A 1 9.43 -7.27 15.09
CA MET A 1 9.38 -6.27 14.00
C MET A 1 10.68 -6.36 13.25
N GLN A 2 10.67 -6.70 11.96
CA GLN A 2 11.86 -6.50 11.13
C GLN A 2 12.05 -4.99 10.97
N HIS A 3 13.01 -4.44 11.70
CA HIS A 3 13.54 -3.14 11.34
C HIS A 3 14.29 -3.35 10.04
N LEU A 4 13.81 -2.75 8.95
CA LEU A 4 14.61 -2.60 7.74
C LEU A 4 15.75 -1.64 8.10
N ASN A 5 16.83 -2.14 8.71
CA ASN A 5 18.14 -1.48 8.79
C ASN A 5 18.77 -1.47 7.38
N GLN A 6 17.99 -1.06 6.40
CA GLN A 6 18.30 -1.12 4.98
C GLN A 6 18.34 0.33 4.50
N THR A 7 19.50 0.76 4.03
CA THR A 7 19.68 2.08 3.42
C THR A 7 19.12 2.13 2.00
N GLN A 8 18.77 0.97 1.43
CA GLN A 8 18.20 0.80 0.10
C GLN A 8 17.11 -0.29 0.14
N ALA A 9 16.02 -0.03 -0.56
CA ALA A 9 14.93 -0.97 -0.75
C ALA A 9 14.32 -0.76 -2.14
N GLU A 10 13.84 -1.84 -2.75
CA GLU A 10 13.21 -1.86 -4.06
C GLU A 10 11.74 -2.23 -3.91
N LEU A 11 10.88 -1.47 -4.60
CA LEU A 11 9.44 -1.64 -4.62
C LEU A 11 8.96 -1.44 -6.05
N SER A 12 8.20 -2.41 -6.58
CA SER A 12 7.41 -2.22 -7.80
C SER A 12 6.03 -1.67 -7.43
N LEU A 13 5.56 -0.68 -8.17
CA LEU A 13 4.20 -0.17 -8.10
C LEU A 13 3.56 -0.26 -9.48
N ALA A 14 2.50 -1.05 -9.60
CA ALA A 14 1.70 -1.14 -10.81
C ALA A 14 0.34 -0.47 -10.59
N LEU A 15 -0.01 0.45 -11.49
CA LEU A 15 -1.35 1.04 -11.57
C LEU A 15 -2.09 0.35 -12.73
N VAL A 16 -3.20 -0.29 -12.41
CA VAL A 16 -3.92 -1.17 -13.34
C VAL A 16 -5.41 -0.84 -13.38
N THR A 17 -6.11 -1.47 -14.31
CA THR A 17 -7.58 -1.43 -14.46
C THR A 17 -8.26 -2.48 -13.56
N ASP A 18 -9.58 -2.39 -13.40
CA ASP A 18 -10.34 -3.41 -12.65
C ASP A 18 -10.26 -4.82 -13.26
N PRO A 19 -10.34 -5.02 -14.59
CA PRO A 19 -10.18 -6.34 -15.18
C PRO A 19 -8.82 -6.98 -14.85
N GLU A 20 -7.74 -6.20 -14.92
CA GLU A 20 -6.39 -6.67 -14.62
C GLU A 20 -6.26 -7.08 -13.14
N ILE A 21 -6.73 -6.26 -12.20
CA ILE A 21 -6.64 -6.59 -10.78
C ILE A 21 -7.60 -7.72 -10.39
N HIS A 22 -8.76 -7.85 -11.05
CA HIS A 22 -9.69 -8.96 -10.85
C HIS A 22 -9.04 -10.27 -11.26
N ASP A 23 -8.36 -10.31 -12.41
CA ASP A 23 -7.59 -11.48 -12.85
C ASP A 23 -6.47 -11.85 -11.86
N LEU A 24 -5.80 -10.86 -11.28
CA LEU A 24 -4.80 -11.09 -10.24
C LEU A 24 -5.44 -11.61 -8.94
N ASN A 25 -6.54 -11.01 -8.49
CA ASN A 25 -7.22 -11.38 -7.24
C ASN A 25 -7.80 -12.81 -7.32
N ARG A 26 -8.35 -13.18 -8.48
CA ARG A 26 -8.80 -14.54 -8.75
C ARG A 26 -7.63 -15.52 -8.73
N ARG A 27 -6.53 -15.22 -9.44
CA ARG A 27 -5.37 -16.11 -9.54
C ARG A 27 -4.64 -16.32 -8.22
N TYR A 28 -4.39 -15.26 -7.45
CA TYR A 28 -3.51 -15.31 -6.28
C TYR A 28 -4.25 -15.36 -4.94
N ARG A 29 -5.52 -14.93 -4.89
CA ARG A 29 -6.34 -14.96 -3.66
C ARG A 29 -7.58 -15.84 -3.78
N GLY A 30 -7.87 -16.39 -4.96
CA GLY A 30 -9.09 -17.18 -5.21
C GLY A 30 -10.38 -16.35 -5.12
N LYS A 31 -10.29 -15.02 -5.15
CA LYS A 31 -11.44 -14.11 -5.00
C LYS A 31 -11.88 -13.61 -6.38
N ASP A 32 -13.04 -14.07 -6.83
CA ASP A 32 -13.61 -13.72 -8.14
C ASP A 32 -14.31 -12.35 -8.14
N ARG A 33 -13.54 -11.30 -7.86
CA ARG A 33 -13.97 -9.89 -7.90
C ARG A 33 -12.76 -8.96 -7.98
N PRO A 34 -12.90 -7.74 -8.51
CA PRO A 34 -11.86 -6.71 -8.36
C PRO A 34 -11.64 -6.38 -6.88
N THR A 35 -10.45 -5.85 -6.59
CA THR A 35 -10.08 -5.27 -5.30
C THR A 35 -9.38 -3.94 -5.56
N ASP A 36 -9.19 -3.14 -4.52
CA ASP A 36 -8.45 -1.88 -4.61
C ASP A 36 -6.94 -2.09 -4.72
N VAL A 37 -6.37 -2.96 -3.90
CA VAL A 37 -4.93 -3.20 -3.83
C VAL A 37 -4.59 -4.67 -3.60
N LEU A 38 -3.49 -5.13 -4.19
CA LEU A 38 -2.82 -6.39 -3.89
C LEU A 38 -1.35 -6.13 -3.58
N SER A 39 -0.82 -6.86 -2.59
CA SER A 39 0.60 -6.83 -2.23
C SER A 39 1.21 -8.22 -2.42
N PHE A 40 2.34 -8.26 -3.12
CA PHE A 40 3.12 -9.46 -3.42
C PHE A 40 4.52 -9.32 -2.78
N PRO A 41 4.75 -9.89 -1.59
CA PRO A 41 6.06 -9.82 -0.95
C PRO A 41 7.09 -10.64 -1.73
N LEU A 42 8.25 -10.04 -2.01
CA LEU A 42 9.40 -10.71 -2.62
C LEU A 42 10.62 -10.75 -1.69
N ALA A 43 10.56 -10.08 -0.54
CA ALA A 43 11.67 -10.03 0.39
C ALA A 43 11.93 -11.40 1.01
N ASP A 44 13.19 -11.83 0.97
CA ASP A 44 13.65 -13.06 1.62
C ASP A 44 14.98 -12.85 2.37
N ALA A 45 15.54 -13.92 2.92
CA ALA A 45 16.78 -13.86 3.69
C ALA A 45 18.01 -13.46 2.85
N LEU A 46 17.97 -13.67 1.54
CA LEU A 46 19.06 -13.40 0.60
C LEU A 46 18.91 -12.02 -0.07
N GLN A 47 17.67 -11.53 -0.23
CA GLN A 47 17.31 -10.26 -0.86
C GLN A 47 16.35 -9.44 0.02
N PRO A 48 16.77 -9.03 1.23
CA PRO A 48 15.93 -8.27 2.14
C PRO A 48 15.58 -6.85 1.64
N SER A 49 16.30 -6.34 0.64
CA SER A 49 16.03 -5.05 0.01
C SER A 49 14.89 -5.10 -0.99
N LEU A 50 14.58 -6.26 -1.58
CA LEU A 50 13.52 -6.41 -2.59
C LEU A 50 12.17 -6.59 -1.90
N LEU A 51 11.49 -5.51 -1.55
CA LEU A 51 10.24 -5.57 -0.76
C LEU A 51 9.14 -6.34 -1.50
N GLY A 52 9.02 -6.09 -2.80
CA GLY A 52 8.06 -6.75 -3.66
C GLY A 52 7.25 -5.77 -4.48
N GLU A 53 5.99 -6.11 -4.71
CA GLU A 53 5.11 -5.38 -5.62
C GLU A 53 3.79 -4.99 -4.97
N VAL A 54 3.36 -3.76 -5.20
CA VAL A 54 2.03 -3.25 -4.88
C VAL A 54 1.30 -2.98 -6.19
N VAL A 55 0.13 -3.60 -6.37
CA VAL A 55 -0.72 -3.41 -7.55
C VAL A 55 -2.01 -2.74 -7.12
N ILE A 56 -2.33 -1.58 -7.70
CA ILE A 56 -3.51 -0.78 -7.34
C ILE A 56 -4.42 -0.62 -8.56
N SER A 57 -5.71 -0.91 -8.39
CA SER A 57 -6.71 -0.53 -9.40
C SER A 57 -7.04 0.96 -9.27
N VAL A 58 -6.77 1.71 -10.34
CA VAL A 58 -7.07 3.14 -10.40
C VAL A 58 -8.57 3.39 -10.45
N GLU A 59 -9.34 2.53 -11.11
CA GLU A 59 -10.79 2.63 -11.22
C GLU A 59 -11.47 2.39 -9.88
N THR A 60 -11.04 1.35 -9.15
CA THR A 60 -11.52 1.10 -7.79
C THR A 60 -11.11 2.23 -6.86
N ALA A 61 -9.86 2.69 -6.90
CA ALA A 61 -9.39 3.82 -6.09
C ALA A 61 -10.22 5.09 -6.36
N ALA A 62 -10.51 5.42 -7.62
CA ALA A 62 -11.33 6.59 -7.97
C ALA A 62 -12.74 6.51 -7.39
N ARG A 63 -13.40 5.34 -7.47
CA ARG A 63 -14.71 5.13 -6.84
C ARG A 63 -14.64 5.25 -5.32
N GLN A 64 -13.60 4.72 -4.69
CA GLN A 64 -13.44 4.85 -3.24
C GLN A 64 -13.18 6.29 -2.80
N ALA A 65 -12.32 7.02 -3.52
CA ALA A 65 -12.05 8.44 -3.30
C ALA A 65 -13.34 9.27 -3.34
N GLN A 66 -14.16 9.07 -4.38
CA GLN A 66 -15.46 9.73 -4.51
C GLN A 66 -16.40 9.42 -3.34
N ARG A 67 -16.51 8.13 -2.95
CA ARG A 67 -17.37 7.73 -1.81
C ARG A 67 -16.90 8.29 -0.47
N ARG A 68 -15.59 8.43 -0.29
CA ARG A 68 -14.96 8.90 0.95
C ARG A 68 -14.80 10.43 0.99
N GLY A 69 -15.10 11.12 -0.10
CA GLY A 69 -15.07 12.58 -0.19
C GLY A 69 -13.67 13.18 -0.22
N HIS A 70 -12.69 12.46 -0.78
CA HIS A 70 -11.32 12.95 -0.96
C HIS A 70 -10.81 12.72 -2.39
N SER A 71 -9.64 13.25 -2.70
CA SER A 71 -9.06 13.17 -4.05
C SER A 71 -8.52 11.78 -4.37
N LEU A 72 -8.39 11.48 -5.67
CA LEU A 72 -7.76 10.24 -6.14
C LEU A 72 -6.29 10.13 -5.66
N PRO A 73 -5.44 11.18 -5.71
CA PRO A 73 -4.09 11.11 -5.15
C PRO A 73 -4.05 10.75 -3.66
N GLU A 74 -4.98 11.27 -2.84
CA GLU A 74 -5.09 10.90 -1.42
C GLU A 74 -5.47 9.43 -1.24
N GLU A 75 -6.31 8.88 -2.13
CA GLU A 75 -6.63 7.46 -2.08
C GLU A 75 -5.47 6.59 -2.52
N LEU A 76 -4.79 6.94 -3.62
CA LEU A 76 -3.62 6.21 -4.08
C LEU A 76 -2.51 6.21 -3.03
N GLN A 77 -2.30 7.34 -2.33
CA GLN A 77 -1.39 7.41 -1.19
C GLN A 77 -1.81 6.46 -0.06
N THR A 78 -3.11 6.42 0.26
CA THR A 78 -3.65 5.53 1.29
C THR A 78 -3.42 4.06 0.93
N LEU A 79 -3.76 3.67 -0.29
CA LEU A 79 -3.60 2.30 -0.79
C LEU A 79 -2.12 1.90 -0.92
N LEU A 80 -1.23 2.82 -1.31
CA LEU A 80 0.20 2.57 -1.35
C LEU A 80 0.78 2.34 0.05
N ILE A 81 0.43 3.19 1.03
CA ILE A 81 0.85 2.99 2.43
C ILE A 81 0.36 1.63 2.92
N HIS A 82 -0.92 1.33 2.70
CA HIS A 82 -1.52 0.05 3.08
C HIS A 82 -0.79 -1.15 2.45
N GLY A 83 -0.55 -1.08 1.15
CA GLY A 83 0.11 -2.11 0.38
C GLY A 83 1.55 -2.35 0.83
N VAL A 84 2.32 -1.29 1.07
CA VAL A 84 3.70 -1.38 1.60
C VAL A 84 3.71 -1.98 3.01
N LEU A 85 2.77 -1.62 3.88
CA LEU A 85 2.71 -2.20 5.22
C LEU A 85 2.44 -3.71 5.19
N HIS A 86 1.63 -4.18 4.24
CA HIS A 86 1.48 -5.61 3.98
C HIS A 86 2.80 -6.27 3.54
N LEU A 87 3.59 -5.62 2.66
CA LEU A 87 4.92 -6.13 2.28
C LEU A 87 5.88 -6.20 3.49
N LEU A 88 5.71 -5.32 4.47
CA LEU A 88 6.49 -5.30 5.71
C LEU A 88 5.97 -6.26 6.81
N GLY A 89 4.99 -7.11 6.48
CA GLY A 89 4.45 -8.12 7.38
C GLY A 89 3.45 -7.57 8.41
N TYR A 90 2.87 -6.40 8.20
CA TYR A 90 1.67 -6.00 8.93
C TYR A 90 0.45 -6.65 8.28
N ASP A 91 -0.44 -7.21 9.09
CA ASP A 91 -1.63 -7.88 8.57
C ASP A 91 -2.86 -7.61 9.44
N HIS A 92 -3.80 -6.83 8.92
CA HIS A 92 -5.04 -6.49 9.61
C HIS A 92 -6.10 -7.60 9.56
N GLU A 93 -5.93 -8.64 8.74
CA GLU A 93 -6.88 -9.76 8.64
C GLU A 93 -6.65 -10.82 9.73
N VAL A 94 -5.47 -10.82 10.39
CA VAL A 94 -5.07 -11.87 11.36
C VAL A 94 -5.77 -11.72 12.72
N SER A 95 -5.82 -10.51 13.28
CA SER A 95 -6.43 -10.27 14.59
C SER A 95 -6.73 -8.79 14.82
N ARG A 96 -7.60 -8.51 15.80
CA ARG A 96 -7.91 -7.12 16.20
C ARG A 96 -6.68 -6.34 16.66
N SER A 97 -5.75 -6.98 17.37
CA SER A 97 -4.51 -6.33 17.81
C SER A 97 -3.58 -5.99 16.65
N GLU A 98 -3.45 -6.88 15.67
CA GLU A 98 -2.65 -6.61 14.47
C GLU A 98 -3.30 -5.54 13.59
N ALA A 99 -4.64 -5.52 13.48
CA ALA A 99 -5.36 -4.43 12.81
C ALA A 99 -5.10 -3.06 13.48
N ILE A 100 -5.18 -2.98 14.82
CA ILE A 100 -4.87 -1.74 15.56
C ILE A 100 -3.43 -1.30 15.32
N ARG A 101 -2.49 -2.25 15.34
CA ARG A 101 -1.07 -2.01 15.11
C ARG A 101 -0.81 -1.49 13.69
N MET A 102 -1.42 -2.09 12.67
CA MET A 102 -1.32 -1.64 11.28
C MET A 102 -1.92 -0.24 11.11
N HIS A 103 -3.14 0.01 11.60
CA HIS A 103 -3.77 1.33 11.51
C HIS A 103 -2.98 2.42 12.21
N ARG A 104 -2.35 2.11 13.35
CA ARG A 104 -1.44 3.05 14.00
C ARG A 104 -0.27 3.39 13.09
N LYS A 105 0.34 2.39 12.45
CA LYS A 105 1.47 2.60 11.55
C LYS A 105 1.06 3.39 10.29
N GLU A 106 -0.11 3.13 9.72
CA GLU A 106 -0.67 3.92 8.61
C GLU A 106 -0.77 5.41 8.96
N ARG A 107 -1.25 5.74 10.16
CA ARG A 107 -1.32 7.13 10.64
C ARG A 107 0.06 7.76 10.83
N GLU A 108 1.00 7.02 11.41
CA GLU A 108 2.38 7.49 11.61
C GLU A 108 3.05 7.83 10.27
N VAL A 109 2.94 6.95 9.26
CA VAL A 109 3.51 7.16 7.92
C VAL A 109 2.85 8.36 7.23
N ARG A 110 1.51 8.47 7.30
CA ARG A 110 0.78 9.59 6.70
C ARG A 110 1.20 10.93 7.30
N ALA A 111 1.39 11.00 8.62
CA ALA A 111 1.84 12.21 9.30
C ALA A 111 3.25 12.63 8.85
N VAL A 112 4.15 11.68 8.60
CA VAL A 112 5.48 11.97 8.04
C VAL A 112 5.37 12.55 6.63
N LEU A 113 4.54 11.96 5.77
CA LEU A 113 4.36 12.44 4.40
C LEU A 113 3.73 13.84 4.33
N ALA A 114 2.79 14.15 5.22
CA ALA A 114 2.20 15.49 5.31
C ALA A 114 3.26 16.57 5.57
N ARG A 115 4.18 16.31 6.52
CA ARG A 115 5.29 17.22 6.84
C ARG A 115 6.28 17.41 5.68
N VAL A 116 6.50 16.37 4.87
CA VAL A 116 7.37 16.47 3.68
C VAL A 116 6.76 17.36 2.61
N ASN A 117 5.43 17.33 2.47
CA ASN A 117 4.71 18.18 1.50
C ASN A 117 4.72 19.66 1.91
N GLU A 118 4.69 19.96 3.21
CA GLU A 118 4.77 21.35 3.72
C GLU A 118 6.15 21.98 3.48
N VAL A 119 7.24 21.23 3.66
CA VAL A 119 8.62 21.75 3.52
C VAL A 119 8.97 22.12 2.06
N LYS A 120 8.30 21.54 1.06
CA LYS A 120 8.57 21.85 -0.36
C LYS A 120 7.95 23.15 -0.86
N ILE A 121 7.09 23.81 -0.08
CA ILE A 121 6.40 25.04 -0.50
C ILE A 121 7.23 26.30 -0.19
N ASP A 122 8.18 26.23 0.75
CA ASP A 122 8.97 27.40 1.22
C ASP A 122 10.27 27.64 0.40
N SER A 123 10.32 27.22 -0.87
CA SER A 123 11.49 27.43 -1.75
C SER A 123 11.21 28.36 -2.94
N GLY A 124 10.16 29.20 -2.86
CA GLY A 124 9.78 30.17 -3.88
C GLY A 124 10.15 31.60 -3.51
#